data_AF-A0A7C3E763-F1
#
_entry.id   AF-A0A7C3E763-F1
#
_cell.length_a   1.000
_cell.length_b   1.000
_cell.length_c   1.000
_cell.angle_alpha   90.00
_cell.angle_beta   90.00
_cell.angle_gamma   90.00
#
_symmetry.space_group_name_H-M   'P 1'
#
loop_
_entity.id
_entity.type
_entity.pdbx_description
1 polymer ?
#
loop_
_entity_poly.entity_id
_entity_poly.type
_entity_poly.pdbx_seq_one_letter_code
_entity_poly.pdbx_strand_id
1 'polypeptide(L)' 'MDGIKLQIPKGFRDILPAQKIFRQKVINVMCSLFETYGFSPLETPSLEYAETLEGKYGEEGERLIYKFTDR' A
#
# COMPACT_ATOMS: atom_id res chain seq x y z
N MET A 1 -14.34 24.33 24.16
CA MET A 1 -14.26 23.95 22.74
C MET A 1 -13.59 22.60 22.72
N ASP A 2 -14.31 21.55 22.36
CA ASP A 2 -13.69 20.24 22.19
C ASP A 2 -12.64 20.34 21.09
N GLY A 3 -11.38 20.15 21.47
CA GLY A 3 -10.26 20.19 20.54
C GLY A 3 -10.34 19.04 19.55
N ILE A 4 -9.85 19.26 18.33
CA ILE A 4 -9.76 18.20 17.31
C ILE A 4 -8.90 17.06 17.87
N LYS A 5 -9.48 15.88 18.01
CA LYS A 5 -8.75 14.67 18.38
C LYS A 5 -8.00 14.15 17.16
N LEU A 6 -6.69 14.40 17.12
CA LEU A 6 -5.80 13.80 16.14
C LEU A 6 -5.70 12.30 16.43
N GLN A 7 -6.14 11.46 15.49
CA GLN A 7 -6.07 10.01 15.60
C GLN A 7 -5.77 9.39 14.24
N ILE A 8 -4.94 8.36 14.25
CA ILE A 8 -4.68 7.53 13.08
C ILE A 8 -5.85 6.57 12.85
N PRO A 9 -6.21 6.24 11.59
CA PRO A 9 -7.23 5.24 11.32
C PRO A 9 -6.87 3.89 11.97
N LYS A 10 -7.90 3.17 12.42
CA LYS A 10 -7.71 1.85 13.06
C LYS A 10 -6.96 0.91 12.10
N GLY A 11 -5.91 0.25 12.60
CA GLY A 11 -5.07 -0.66 11.82
C GLY A 11 -3.87 -0.01 11.14
N PHE A 12 -3.73 1.33 11.22
CA PHE A 12 -2.59 2.06 10.69
C PHE A 12 -1.62 2.47 11.82
N ARG A 13 -0.38 2.78 11.46
CA ARG A 13 0.67 3.28 12.36
C ARG A 13 1.63 4.20 11.64
N ASP A 14 2.18 5.16 12.37
CA ASP A 14 3.30 5.95 11.87
C ASP A 14 4.55 5.08 11.76
N ILE A 15 5.34 5.31 10.71
CA ILE A 15 6.65 4.69 10.51
C ILE A 15 7.70 5.77 10.75
N LEU A 16 8.31 5.73 11.93
CA LEU A 16 9.30 6.73 12.35
C LEU A 16 10.63 6.57 11.59
N PRO A 17 11.53 7.59 11.62
CA PRO A 17 12.72 7.61 10.77
C PRO A 17 13.57 6.35 10.82
N ALA A 18 13.88 5.82 12.02
CA ALA A 18 14.68 4.60 12.17
C ALA A 18 14.03 3.39 11.47
N GLN A 19 12.70 3.24 11.59
CA GLN A 19 11.96 2.17 10.94
C GLN A 19 11.89 2.37 9.42
N LYS A 20 11.69 3.62 8.95
CA LYS A 20 11.65 3.92 7.51
C LYS A 20 13.00 3.67 6.85
N ILE A 21 14.10 4.06 7.48
CA ILE A 21 15.47 3.80 6.99
C ILE A 21 15.69 2.29 6.85
N PHE A 22 15.35 1.51 7.87
CA PHE A 22 15.49 0.06 7.82
C PHE A 22 14.61 -0.57 6.73
N ARG A 23 13.34 -0.17 6.61
CA ARG A 23 12.44 -0.64 5.55
C ARG A 23 12.97 -0.31 4.15
N GLN A 24 13.50 0.89 3.95
CA GLN A 24 14.06 1.28 2.66
C GLN A 24 15.28 0.43 2.29
N LYS A 25 16.13 0.10 3.27
CA LYS A 25 17.27 -0.80 3.05
C LYS A 25 16.81 -2.17 2.54
N VAL A 26 15.77 -2.74 3.14
CA VAL A 26 15.22 -4.04 2.73
C VAL A 26 14.66 -3.98 1.29
N ILE A 27 13.86 -2.95 0.99
CA ILE A 27 13.30 -2.75 -0.36
C ILE A 27 14.42 -2.62 -1.39
N ASN A 28 15.44 -1.79 -1.13
CA ASN A 28 16.54 -1.57 -2.07
C ASN A 28 17.31 -2.86 -2.37
N VAL A 29 17.56 -3.70 -1.36
CA VAL A 29 18.22 -5.00 -1.57
C VAL A 29 17.42 -5.88 -2.53
N MET A 30 16.09 -5.95 -2.37
CA MET A 30 15.23 -6.74 -3.25
C MET A 30 15.20 -6.15 -4.68
N CYS A 31 15.03 -4.83 -4.82
CA CYS A 31 15.02 -4.17 -6.12
C CYS A 31 16.32 -4.38 -6.88
N SER A 32 17.48 -4.12 -6.24
CA SER A 32 18.78 -4.31 -6.87
C SER A 32 19.00 -5.77 -7.29
N LEU A 33 18.55 -6.74 -6.48
CA LEU A 33 18.62 -8.15 -6.86
C LEU A 33 17.81 -8.40 -8.14
N PHE A 34 16.54 -8.02 -8.20
CA PHE A 34 15.71 -8.25 -9.39
C PHE A 34 16.27 -7.56 -10.64
N GLU A 35 16.83 -6.36 -10.50
CA GLU A 35 17.49 -5.65 -11.61
C GLU A 35 18.70 -6.43 -12.16
N THR A 36 19.48 -7.11 -11.31
CA THR A 36 20.58 -7.98 -11.78
C THR A 36 20.12 -9.15 -12.64
N TYR A 37 18.85 -9.56 -12.52
CA TYR A 37 18.23 -10.60 -13.34
C TYR A 37 17.47 -10.04 -14.56
N GLY A 38 17.59 -8.74 -14.84
CA GLY A 38 16.99 -8.10 -16.01
C GLY A 38 15.52 -7.69 -15.85
N PHE A 39 14.96 -7.76 -14.65
CA PHE A 39 13.62 -7.24 -14.39
C PHE A 39 13.64 -5.71 -14.33
N SER A 40 12.66 -5.08 -14.98
CA SER A 40 12.46 -3.63 -14.92
C SER A 40 11.44 -3.26 -13.85
N PRO A 41 11.66 -2.18 -13.08
CA PRO A 41 10.66 -1.71 -12.12
C PRO A 41 9.42 -1.18 -12.85
N LEU A 42 8.25 -1.41 -12.25
CA LEU A 42 6.96 -0.88 -12.67
C LEU A 42 6.17 -0.48 -11.42
N GLU A 43 5.50 0.66 -11.47
CA GLU A 43 4.59 1.13 -10.43
C GLU A 43 3.25 1.47 -11.07
N THR A 44 2.17 1.04 -10.43
CA THR A 44 0.79 1.36 -10.81
C THR A 44 0.20 2.30 -9.76
N PRO A 45 -0.86 3.06 -10.09
CA PRO A 45 -1.57 3.85 -9.10
C PRO A 45 -2.00 3.02 -7.87
N SER A 46 -2.04 3.64 -6.69
CA SER A 46 -2.53 2.97 -5.46
C SER A 46 -4.04 2.72 -5.47
N LEU A 47 -4.75 3.34 -6.42
CA LEU A 47 -6.20 3.28 -6.58
C LEU A 47 -6.50 2.87 -8.02
N GLU A 48 -7.35 1.89 -8.19
CA GLU A 48 -7.84 1.41 -9.48
C GLU A 48 -9.37 1.44 -9.45
N TYR A 49 -10.01 1.47 -10.63
CA TYR A 49 -11.46 1.32 -10.70
C TYR A 49 -11.89 -0.03 -10.12
N ALA A 50 -13.02 -0.07 -9.41
CA ALA A 50 -13.52 -1.28 -8.78
C ALA A 50 -13.66 -2.45 -9.77
N GLU A 51 -14.13 -2.18 -10.99
CA GLU A 51 -14.24 -3.17 -12.08
C GLU A 51 -12.90 -3.81 -12.48
N THR A 52 -11.77 -3.15 -12.19
CA THR A 52 -10.44 -3.70 -12.44
C THR A 52 -10.04 -4.74 -11.39
N LEU A 53 -10.61 -4.68 -10.17
CA LEU A 53 -10.20 -5.52 -9.03
C LEU A 53 -11.23 -6.60 -8.67
N GLU A 54 -12.51 -6.37 -8.94
CA GLU A 54 -13.60 -7.29 -8.60
C GLU A 54 -13.51 -8.63 -9.36
N GLY A 55 -14.00 -9.72 -8.75
CA GLY A 55 -13.97 -11.08 -9.32
C GLY A 55 -12.62 -11.78 -9.31
N LYS A 56 -11.52 -11.11 -8.93
CA LYS A 56 -10.15 -11.66 -8.99
C LYS A 56 -9.68 -12.37 -7.72
N TYR A 57 -10.31 -12.11 -6.57
CA TYR A 57 -9.77 -12.47 -5.25
C TYR A 57 -10.64 -13.45 -4.45
N GLY A 58 -11.70 -14.01 -5.05
CA GLY A 58 -12.66 -14.89 -4.38
C GLY A 58 -13.53 -14.15 -3.33
N GLU A 59 -14.53 -14.86 -2.79
CA GLU A 59 -15.57 -14.25 -1.93
C GLU A 59 -15.00 -13.51 -0.70
N GLU A 60 -13.98 -14.08 -0.05
CA GLU A 60 -13.36 -13.45 1.12
C GLU A 60 -12.47 -12.26 0.74
N GLY A 61 -11.74 -12.35 -0.38
CA GLY A 61 -10.87 -11.27 -0.84
C GLY A 61 -11.65 -10.02 -1.27
N GLU A 62 -12.84 -10.20 -1.84
CA GLU A 62 -13.71 -9.10 -2.24
C GLU A 62 -14.19 -8.24 -1.06
N ARG A 63 -14.36 -8.86 0.12
CA ARG A 63 -14.76 -8.17 1.34
C ARG A 63 -13.67 -7.28 1.93
N LEU A 64 -12.43 -7.44 1.48
CA LEU A 64 -11.26 -6.73 2.00
C LEU A 64 -10.86 -5.52 1.14
N ILE A 65 -11.55 -5.27 0.02
CA ILE A 65 -11.29 -4.12 -0.85
C ILE A 65 -11.92 -2.86 -0.25
N TYR A 66 -11.11 -1.81 -0.07
CA TYR A 66 -11.61 -0.50 0.34
C TYR A 66 -12.21 0.22 -0.87
N LYS A 67 -13.55 0.41 -0.89
CA LYS A 67 -14.29 1.02 -1.99
C LYS A 67 -14.83 2.40 -1.60
N PHE A 68 -14.82 3.32 -2.54
CA PHE A 68 -15.42 4.65 -2.42
C PHE A 68 -15.89 5.11 -3.80
N THR A 69 -16.71 6.15 -3.82
CA THR A 69 -17.18 6.79 -5.06
C THR A 69 -16.28 7.97 -5.38
N ASP A 70 -15.72 7.98 -6.59
CA ASP A 70 -15.00 9.14 -7.11
C ASP A 70 -15.99 10.28 -7.48
N ARG A 71 -15.49 11.52 -7.59
CA ARG A 71 -16.32 12.73 -7.77
C ARG A 71 -16.77 12.97 -9.20
#